data_AF-A0A5V6RMR6-F1
#
_entry.id   AF-A0A5V6RMR6-F1
#
_cell.length_a   1.000
_cell.length_b   1.000
_cell.length_c   1.000
_cell.angle_alpha   90.00
_cell.angle_beta   90.00
_cell.angle_gamma   90.00
#
_symmetry.space_group_name_H-M   'P 1'
#
loop_
_entity.id
_entity.type
_entity.pdbx_description
1 polymer ?
#
loop_
_entity_poly.entity_id
_entity_poly.type
_entity_poly.pdbx_seq_one_letter_code
_entity_poly.pdbx_strand_id
1 'polypeptide(L)'
;AKKFEPLLLLPIGFGGLLSNIPEAGLALTALESLLAHHDAGQLAVIAAKLHCAPDVHAIKEALALALPSVQNQMENLAVDMGYTPGVLALFYKVAIGSGVAPLVI
;
A
#
# COMPACT_ATOMS: atom_id res chain seq x y z
N ALA A 1 -29.15 -15.99 -3.63
CA ALA A 1 -28.35 -14.77 -3.33
C ALA A 1 -29.27 -13.55 -3.32
N LYS A 2 -29.17 -12.66 -2.32
CA LYS A 2 -30.16 -11.61 -2.00
C LYS A 2 -30.10 -10.34 -2.87
N LYS A 3 -29.27 -10.31 -3.94
CA LYS A 3 -29.11 -9.17 -4.88
C LYS A 3 -28.94 -7.80 -4.17
N PHE A 4 -28.22 -7.77 -3.06
CA PHE A 4 -27.97 -6.54 -2.31
C PHE A 4 -26.88 -5.72 -3.01
N GLU A 5 -27.21 -4.49 -3.42
CA GLU A 5 -26.35 -3.51 -4.11
C GLU A 5 -25.31 -4.14 -5.08
N PRO A 6 -25.73 -4.99 -6.03
CA PRO A 6 -24.81 -5.86 -6.75
C PRO A 6 -23.87 -5.10 -7.70
N LEU A 7 -24.20 -3.85 -8.05
CA LEU A 7 -23.38 -3.03 -8.94
C LEU A 7 -22.12 -2.50 -8.24
N LEU A 8 -22.19 -2.22 -6.94
CA LEU A 8 -21.05 -1.71 -6.16
C LEU A 8 -20.46 -2.80 -5.27
N LEU A 9 -21.31 -3.58 -4.59
CA LEU A 9 -20.85 -4.53 -3.59
C LEU A 9 -20.15 -5.75 -4.21
N LEU A 10 -20.49 -6.14 -5.45
CA LEU A 10 -19.79 -7.22 -6.15
C LEU A 10 -18.34 -6.84 -6.49
N PRO A 11 -18.05 -5.69 -7.16
CA PRO A 11 -16.68 -5.23 -7.33
C PRO A 11 -15.91 -5.05 -6.01
N ILE A 12 -16.55 -4.53 -4.96
CA ILE A 12 -15.92 -4.40 -3.63
C ILE A 12 -15.54 -5.77 -3.06
N GLY A 13 -16.46 -6.73 -3.09
CA GLY A 13 -16.21 -8.09 -2.61
C GLY A 13 -15.12 -8.80 -3.41
N PHE A 14 -15.11 -8.63 -4.73
CA PHE A 14 -14.07 -9.20 -5.59
C PHE A 14 -12.71 -8.54 -5.36
N GLY A 15 -12.67 -7.22 -5.18
CA GLY A 15 -11.47 -6.50 -4.74
C GLY A 15 -10.95 -7.06 -3.41
N GLY A 16 -11.84 -7.32 -2.45
CA GLY A 16 -11.50 -7.97 -1.19
C GLY A 16 -10.85 -9.35 -1.35
N LEU A 17 -11.31 -10.17 -2.31
CA LEU A 17 -10.65 -11.45 -2.62
C LEU A 17 -9.24 -11.24 -3.15
N LEU A 18 -9.08 -10.37 -4.16
CA LEU A 18 -7.80 -10.09 -4.79
C LEU A 18 -6.77 -9.49 -3.81
N SER A 19 -7.21 -8.61 -2.91
CA SER A 19 -6.34 -7.99 -1.90
C SER A 19 -5.74 -8.98 -0.90
N ASN A 20 -6.35 -10.15 -0.74
CA ASN A 20 -5.97 -11.15 0.27
C ASN A 20 -5.38 -12.43 -0.34
N ILE A 21 -5.04 -12.43 -1.63
CA ILE A 21 -4.25 -13.53 -2.21
C ILE A 21 -2.86 -13.49 -1.56
N PRO A 22 -2.44 -14.57 -0.86
CA PRO A 22 -1.17 -14.58 -0.14
C PRO A 22 -0.01 -14.35 -1.11
N GLU A 23 0.94 -13.51 -0.71
CA GLU A 23 2.17 -13.19 -1.44
C GLU A 23 1.99 -12.53 -2.83
N ALA A 24 0.75 -12.26 -3.25
CA ALA A 24 0.50 -11.63 -4.55
C ALA A 24 0.69 -10.11 -4.55
N GLY A 25 0.62 -9.46 -3.37
CA GLY A 25 0.87 -8.02 -3.21
C GLY A 25 -0.09 -7.10 -3.96
N LEU A 26 -1.23 -7.60 -4.47
CA LEU A 26 -2.09 -6.87 -5.42
C LEU A 26 -2.65 -5.56 -4.88
N ALA A 27 -2.88 -5.46 -3.58
CA ALA A 27 -3.40 -4.27 -2.90
C ALA A 27 -2.37 -3.52 -2.06
N LEU A 28 -1.10 -3.94 -2.12
CA LEU A 28 -0.03 -3.31 -1.35
C LEU A 28 0.68 -2.26 -2.20
N THR A 29 1.08 -1.15 -1.58
CA THR A 29 2.08 -0.26 -2.19
C THR A 29 3.44 -0.95 -2.28
N ALA A 30 4.41 -0.32 -2.97
CA ALA A 30 5.77 -0.88 -3.04
C ALA A 30 6.40 -0.95 -1.63
N LEU A 31 6.22 0.11 -0.83
CA LEU A 31 6.71 0.15 0.54
C LEU A 31 6.00 -0.85 1.45
N GLU A 32 4.68 -1.00 1.35
CA GLU A 32 3.94 -2.00 2.12
C GLU A 32 4.36 -3.43 1.77
N SER A 33 4.61 -3.71 0.48
CA SER A 33 5.13 -5.00 0.04
C SER A 33 6.54 -5.27 0.59
N LEU A 34 7.40 -4.24 0.65
CA LEU A 34 8.72 -4.34 1.29
C LEU A 34 8.60 -4.68 2.76
N LEU A 35 7.71 -4.00 3.49
CA LEU A 35 7.45 -4.29 4.90
C LEU A 35 6.89 -5.71 5.11
N ALA A 36 6.09 -6.22 4.17
CA ALA A 36 5.55 -7.57 4.22
C ALA A 36 6.60 -8.66 3.94
N HIS A 37 7.68 -8.36 3.22
CA HIS A 37 8.76 -9.32 2.94
C HIS A 37 9.75 -9.52 4.10
N HIS A 38 9.79 -8.62 5.08
CA HIS A 38 10.61 -8.74 6.29
C HIS A 38 12.13 -8.92 6.05
N ASP A 39 12.68 -8.36 4.97
CA ASP A 39 14.13 -8.36 4.77
C ASP A 39 14.83 -7.41 5.75
N ALA A 40 15.68 -7.94 6.61
CA ALA A 40 16.33 -7.17 7.67
C ALA A 40 17.22 -6.02 7.15
N GLY A 41 17.86 -6.21 5.99
CA GLY A 41 18.70 -5.19 5.37
C GLY A 41 17.88 -4.03 4.84
N GLN A 42 16.79 -4.32 4.13
CA GLN A 42 15.88 -3.32 3.60
C GLN A 42 15.15 -2.57 4.71
N LEU A 43 14.68 -3.26 5.75
CA LEU A 43 14.07 -2.63 6.93
C LEU A 43 15.03 -1.66 7.63
N ALA A 44 16.31 -2.03 7.77
CA ALA A 44 17.32 -1.15 8.33
C ALA A 44 17.54 0.12 7.49
N VAL A 45 17.51 0.01 6.16
CA VAL A 45 17.63 1.16 5.27
C VAL A 45 16.43 2.11 5.41
N ILE A 46 15.21 1.59 5.44
CA ILE A 46 13.99 2.40 5.62
C ILE A 46 14.00 3.08 7.00
N ALA A 47 14.29 2.33 8.06
CA ALA A 47 14.34 2.86 9.41
C ALA A 47 15.42 3.93 9.60
N ALA A 48 16.58 3.77 8.96
CA ALA A 48 17.63 4.78 8.97
C ALA A 48 17.18 6.09 8.31
N LYS A 49 16.38 6.02 7.24
CA LYS A 49 15.82 7.21 6.57
C LYS A 49 14.71 7.88 7.37
N LEU A 50 13.94 7.10 8.12
CA LEU A 50 12.85 7.58 8.98
C LEU A 50 13.30 7.92 10.40
N HIS A 51 14.56 7.69 10.73
CA HIS A 51 15.13 7.88 12.07
C HIS A 51 14.36 7.11 13.17
N CYS A 52 13.94 5.89 12.88
CA CYS A 52 13.21 5.03 13.81
C CYS A 52 13.88 3.66 13.99
N ALA A 53 13.27 2.78 14.79
CA ALA A 53 13.74 1.42 14.96
C ALA A 53 13.47 0.57 13.69
N PRO A 54 14.34 -0.38 13.32
CA PRO A 54 14.18 -1.28 12.18
C PRO A 54 13.16 -2.38 12.47
N ASP A 55 11.93 -1.97 12.78
CA ASP A 55 10.78 -2.80 13.09
C ASP A 55 9.58 -2.33 12.26
N VAL A 56 8.76 -3.29 11.81
CA VAL A 56 7.63 -3.00 10.91
C VAL A 56 6.61 -2.07 11.58
N HIS A 57 6.32 -2.27 12.87
CA HIS A 57 5.38 -1.41 13.58
C HIS A 57 5.96 -0.01 13.79
N ALA A 58 7.22 0.09 14.22
CA ALA A 58 7.89 1.37 14.39
C ALA A 58 7.99 2.18 13.08
N ILE A 59 8.25 1.52 11.96
CA ILE A 59 8.30 2.16 10.64
C ILE A 59 6.91 2.66 10.22
N LYS A 60 5.84 1.90 10.45
CA LYS A 60 4.47 2.32 10.13
C LYS A 60 4.04 3.54 10.95
N GLU A 61 4.34 3.56 12.24
CA GLU A 61 4.08 4.72 13.11
C GLU A 61 4.86 5.96 12.64
N ALA A 62 6.16 5.80 12.33
CA ALA A 62 6.98 6.89 11.82
C ALA A 62 6.45 7.43 10.48
N LEU A 63 6.01 6.56 9.57
CA LEU A 63 5.40 6.94 8.30
C LEU A 63 4.08 7.70 8.48
N ALA A 64 3.23 7.27 9.41
CA ALA A 64 1.95 7.93 9.68
C ALA A 64 2.13 9.38 10.16
N LEU A 65 3.23 9.68 10.85
CA LEU A 65 3.59 11.02 11.31
C LEU A 65 4.44 11.81 10.30
N ALA A 66 4.97 11.14 9.27
CA ALA A 66 5.83 11.77 8.28
C ALA A 66 5.04 12.64 7.30
N LEU A 67 5.71 13.64 6.74
CA LEU A 67 5.14 14.47 5.68
C LEU A 67 4.84 13.61 4.43
N PRO A 68 3.81 13.93 3.64
CA PRO A 68 3.51 13.21 2.40
C PRO A 68 4.69 13.16 1.41
N SER A 69 5.54 14.18 1.39
CA SER A 69 6.76 14.19 0.58
C SER A 69 7.76 13.11 1.03
N VAL A 70 7.90 12.91 2.34
CA VAL A 70 8.76 11.87 2.92
C VAL A 70 8.17 10.48 2.65
N GLN A 71 6.86 10.30 2.81
CA GLN A 71 6.19 9.04 2.46
C GLN A 71 6.43 8.66 0.99
N ASN A 72 6.25 9.61 0.06
CA ASN A 72 6.53 9.38 -1.36
C ASN A 72 8.01 9.04 -1.64
N GLN A 73 8.95 9.65 -0.91
CA GLN A 73 10.36 9.28 -1.03
C GLN A 73 10.62 7.84 -0.57
N MET A 74 9.94 7.37 0.49
CA MET A 74 10.07 5.97 0.94
C MET A 74 9.45 4.99 -0.05
N GLU A 75 8.32 5.34 -0.68
CA GLU A 75 7.74 4.56 -1.78
C GLU A 75 8.71 4.45 -2.96
N ASN A 76 9.31 5.56 -3.39
CA ASN A 76 10.30 5.53 -4.48
C ASN A 76 11.51 4.67 -4.13
N LEU A 77 11.99 4.76 -2.88
CA LEU A 77 13.10 3.94 -2.40
C LEU A 77 12.74 2.44 -2.40
N ALA A 78 11.51 2.08 -2.06
CA ALA A 78 11.04 0.70 -2.17
C ALA A 78 11.02 0.24 -3.65
N VAL A 79 10.62 1.11 -4.57
CA VAL A 79 10.69 0.83 -6.02
C VAL A 79 12.12 0.61 -6.49
N ASP A 80 13.07 1.42 -6.02
CA ASP A 80 14.50 1.25 -6.32
C ASP A 80 15.06 -0.10 -5.81
N MET A 81 14.44 -0.67 -4.76
CA MET A 81 14.76 -2.00 -4.23
C MET A 81 14.07 -3.16 -4.99
N GLY A 82 13.35 -2.86 -6.07
CA GLY A 82 12.72 -3.85 -6.96
C GLY A 82 11.25 -4.15 -6.63
N TYR A 83 10.65 -3.45 -5.66
CA TYR A 83 9.23 -3.61 -5.34
C TYR A 83 8.35 -2.82 -6.30
N THR A 84 7.29 -3.43 -6.81
CA THR A 84 6.32 -2.73 -7.67
C THR A 84 5.00 -2.60 -6.93
N PRO A 85 4.32 -1.43 -6.97
CA PRO A 85 3.00 -1.29 -6.38
C PRO A 85 2.01 -2.27 -7.03
N GLY A 86 1.17 -2.90 -6.20
CA GLY A 86 0.09 -3.76 -6.68
C GLY A 86 -0.94 -2.98 -7.52
N VAL A 87 -1.60 -3.69 -8.43
CA VAL A 87 -2.58 -3.07 -9.34
C VAL A 87 -3.75 -2.40 -8.60
N LEU A 88 -4.22 -2.97 -7.49
CA LEU A 88 -5.29 -2.40 -6.67
C LEU A 88 -4.79 -1.19 -5.87
N ALA A 89 -3.51 -1.17 -5.46
CA ALA A 89 -2.90 0.01 -4.85
C ALA A 89 -2.79 1.17 -5.85
N LEU A 90 -2.45 0.88 -7.11
CA LEU A 90 -2.47 1.88 -8.20
C LEU A 90 -3.89 2.41 -8.45
N PHE A 91 -4.89 1.53 -8.54
CA PHE A 91 -6.28 1.94 -8.67
C PHE A 91 -6.73 2.81 -7.50
N TYR A 92 -6.41 2.42 -6.26
CA TYR A 92 -6.72 3.23 -5.09
C TYR A 92 -6.08 4.61 -5.21
N LYS A 93 -4.76 4.69 -5.45
CA LYS A 93 -4.02 5.96 -5.53
C LYS A 93 -4.58 6.91 -6.59
N VAL A 94 -4.89 6.39 -7.79
CA VAL A 94 -5.32 7.22 -8.93
C VAL A 94 -6.81 7.55 -8.87
N ALA A 95 -7.66 6.59 -8.53
CA ALA A 95 -9.11 6.75 -8.65
C ALA A 95 -9.74 7.27 -7.35
N ILE A 96 -9.44 6.64 -6.21
CA ILE A 96 -10.12 6.90 -4.92
C ILE A 96 -9.35 7.90 -4.07
N GLY A 97 -8.05 7.69 -3.87
CA GLY A 97 -7.17 8.53 -3.06
C GLY A 97 -6.97 9.93 -3.61
N SER A 98 -7.14 10.12 -4.92
CA SER A 98 -7.18 11.44 -5.57
C SER A 98 -8.52 12.17 -5.37
N GLY A 99 -9.56 11.45 -4.94
CA GLY A 99 -10.93 11.94 -4.83
C GLY A 99 -11.72 11.96 -6.15
N VAL A 100 -11.15 11.53 -7.28
CA VAL A 100 -11.81 11.64 -8.60
C VAL A 100 -13.01 10.70 -8.72
N ALA A 101 -12.83 9.40 -8.51
CA ALA A 101 -13.88 8.40 -8.70
C ALA A 101 -15.15 8.63 -7.85
N PRO A 102 -15.08 8.95 -6.55
CA PRO A 102 -16.29 9.21 -5.76
C PRO A 102 -17.04 10.49 -6.15
N LEU A 103 -16.42 11.40 -6.91
CA LEU A 103 -17.09 12.60 -7.44
C LEU A 103 -17.71 12.39 -8.82
N VAL A 104 -17.22 11.40 -9.57
CA VAL A 104 -17.68 11.08 -10.92
C VAL A 104 -18.91 10.15 -10.90
N ILE A 105 -18.98 9.24 -9.92
CA ILE A 105 -20.07 8.29 -9.72
C ILE A 105 -21.28 8.99 -9.12
#